data_AF-A0A176S404-F1
#
_entry.id   AF-A0A176S404-F1
#
_cell.length_a   1.000
_cell.length_b   1.000
_cell.length_c   1.000
_cell.angle_alpha   90.00
_cell.angle_beta   90.00
_cell.angle_gamma   90.00
#
_symmetry.space_group_name_H-M   'P 1'
#
loop_
_entity.id
_entity.type
_entity.pdbx_description
1 polymer ?
#
loop_
_entity_poly.entity_id
_entity_poly.type
_entity_poly.pdbx_seq_one_letter_code
_entity_poly.pdbx_strand_id
1 'polypeptide(L)' 'MENEILFYIGQLVYHKKFNYRGVIIDVDPHFMLTEQWYQTMAKSQPPKDQPWYHVLVHNSPQQTYVAQR' A
#
# COMPACT_ATOMS: atom_id res chain seq x y z
N MET A 1 -14.80 1.84 16.14
CA MET A 1 -13.49 1.19 16.35
C MET A 1 -12.54 1.91 15.42
N GLU A 2 -11.57 2.62 15.98
CA GLU A 2 -10.58 3.39 15.20
C GLU A 2 -9.83 2.44 14.25
N ASN A 3 -9.68 2.83 12.98
CA ASN A 3 -8.83 2.11 12.03
C ASN A 3 -7.40 2.14 12.58
N GLU A 4 -6.95 1.00 13.11
CA GLU A 4 -5.60 0.89 13.68
C GLU A 4 -4.57 1.00 12.55
N ILE A 5 -3.68 1.97 12.65
CA ILE A 5 -2.61 2.17 11.66
C ILE A 5 -1.49 1.17 11.95
N LEU A 6 -1.33 0.16 11.09
CA LEU A 6 -0.33 -0.90 11.26
C LEU A 6 1.09 -0.51 10.81
N PHE A 7 1.21 0.46 9.90
CA PHE A 7 2.50 0.89 9.34
C PHE A 7 2.64 2.41 9.31
N TYR A 8 3.86 2.90 9.50
CA TYR A 8 4.17 4.33 9.58
C TYR A 8 5.11 4.78 8.46
N ILE A 9 5.04 6.06 8.08
CA ILE A 9 6.00 6.66 7.13
C ILE A 9 7.43 6.48 7.66
N GLY A 10 8.34 6.08 6.78
CA GLY A 10 9.74 5.75 7.11
C GLY A 10 9.95 4.30 7.54
N GLN A 11 8.89 3.51 7.78
CA GLN A 11 9.02 2.10 8.15
C GLN A 11 9.48 1.25 6.97
N LEU A 12 10.48 0.39 7.22
CA LEU A 12 10.88 -0.66 6.29
C LEU A 12 9.85 -1.80 6.31
N VAL A 13 9.39 -2.20 5.13
CA VAL A 13 8.37 -3.24 4.97
C VAL A 13 8.81 -4.31 3.96
N TYR A 14 8.21 -5.49 4.06
CA TYR A 14 8.40 -6.59 3.13
C TYR A 14 7.04 -7.07 2.62
N HIS A 15 6.83 -6.95 1.31
CA HIS A 15 5.58 -7.31 0.66
C HIS A 15 5.56 -8.81 0.32
N LYS A 16 4.94 -9.61 1.19
CA LYS A 16 4.97 -11.08 1.14
C LYS A 16 4.55 -11.68 -0.21
N LYS A 17 3.48 -11.14 -0.84
CA LYS A 17 2.94 -11.70 -2.10
C LYS A 17 3.81 -11.46 -3.33
N PHE A 18 4.57 -10.37 -3.35
CA PHE A 18 5.38 -9.95 -4.51
C PHE A 18 6.88 -9.99 -4.21
N ASN A 19 7.26 -10.45 -3.00
CA ASN A 19 8.64 -10.68 -2.57
C ASN A 19 9.57 -9.49 -2.84
N TYR A 20 9.17 -8.29 -2.40
CA TYR A 20 10.01 -7.11 -2.41
C TYR A 20 10.05 -6.45 -1.04
N ARG A 21 11.11 -5.69 -0.79
CA ARG A 21 11.21 -4.80 0.36
C ARG A 21 11.13 -3.34 -0.08
N GLY A 22 10.67 -2.48 0.81
CA GLY A 22 10.55 -1.06 0.54
C GLY A 22 10.42 -0.24 1.81
N VAL A 23 10.22 1.06 1.63
CA VAL A 23 9.94 2.00 2.72
C VAL A 23 8.59 2.67 2.47
N ILE A 24 7.77 2.80 3.52
CA ILE A 24 6.54 3.60 3.45
C ILE A 24 6.94 5.06 3.29
N ILE A 25 6.47 5.71 2.22
CA ILE A 25 6.77 7.12 1.96
C ILE A 25 5.56 8.03 2.15
N ASP A 26 4.35 7.46 2.09
CA ASP A 26 3.10 8.18 2.31
C ASP A 26 1.95 7.20 2.66
N VAL A 27 0.87 7.74 3.22
CA VAL A 27 -0.34 6.98 3.59
C VAL A 27 -1.60 7.77 3.27
N ASP A 28 -2.51 7.13 2.53
CA ASP A 28 -3.86 7.62 2.32
C ASP A 28 -4.81 6.98 3.35
N PRO A 29 -5.77 7.73 3.92
CA PRO A 29 -6.71 7.19 4.92
C PRO A 29 -7.67 6.13 4.34
N HIS A 30 -7.87 6.14 3.03
CA HIS A 30 -8.65 5.19 2.25
C HIS A 30 -8.08 5.11 0.82
N PHE A 31 -8.58 4.21 -0.01
CA PHE A 31 -8.16 4.09 -1.40
C PHE A 31 -8.49 5.36 -2.20
N MET A 32 -7.48 5.99 -2.80
CA MET A 32 -7.60 7.28 -3.48
C MET A 32 -7.45 7.23 -5.01
N LEU A 33 -7.14 6.05 -5.60
CA LEU A 33 -6.99 5.92 -7.05
C LEU A 33 -8.32 5.61 -7.75
N THR A 34 -8.29 5.45 -9.07
CA THR A 34 -9.49 5.21 -9.87
C THR A 34 -10.03 3.79 -9.71
N GLU A 35 -11.34 3.62 -9.95
CA GLU A 35 -11.96 2.29 -9.96
C GLU A 35 -11.31 1.35 -10.97
N GLN A 36 -10.95 1.88 -12.14
CA GLN A 36 -10.27 1.13 -13.20
C GLN A 36 -8.92 0.61 -12.71
N TRP A 37 -8.16 1.45 -11.99
CA TRP A 37 -6.90 1.03 -11.38
C TRP A 37 -7.15 -0.09 -10.38
N TYR A 38 -8.15 0.07 -9.49
CA TYR A 38 -8.49 -0.92 -8.48
C TYR A 38 -8.80 -2.29 -9.09
N GLN A 39 -9.68 -2.32 -10.10
CA GLN A 39 -10.07 -3.55 -10.80
C GLN A 39 -8.89 -4.19 -11.56
N THR A 40 -7.98 -3.37 -12.06
CA THR A 40 -6.82 -3.85 -12.84
C THR A 40 -5.71 -4.38 -11.94
N MET A 41 -5.35 -3.64 -10.90
CA MET A 41 -4.14 -3.84 -10.10
C MET A 41 -4.42 -4.57 -8.79
N ALA A 42 -5.50 -4.24 -8.09
CA ALA A 42 -5.82 -4.78 -6.77
C ALA A 42 -6.56 -6.13 -6.88
N LYS A 43 -5.91 -7.15 -7.45
CA LYS A 43 -6.52 -8.47 -7.76
C LYS A 43 -7.18 -9.17 -6.56
N SER A 44 -6.70 -8.93 -5.34
CA SER A 44 -7.28 -9.47 -4.10
C SER A 44 -8.43 -8.65 -3.53
N GLN A 45 -8.82 -7.56 -4.21
CA GLN A 45 -9.88 -6.63 -3.83
C GLN A 45 -9.88 -6.28 -2.32
N PRO A 46 -8.77 -5.73 -1.80
CA PRO A 46 -8.69 -5.35 -0.39
C PRO A 46 -9.61 -4.15 -0.07
N PRO A 47 -10.10 -4.02 1.17
CA PRO A 47 -11.04 -2.96 1.54
C PRO A 47 -10.56 -1.56 1.13
N LYS A 48 -11.45 -0.77 0.54
CA LYS A 48 -11.15 0.60 0.10
C LYS A 48 -11.24 1.61 1.24
N ASP A 49 -11.95 1.30 2.31
CA ASP A 49 -12.19 2.13 3.49
C ASP A 49 -11.12 2.00 4.59
N GLN A 50 -10.04 1.26 4.29
CA GLN A 50 -8.88 1.08 5.15
C GLN A 50 -7.68 1.86 4.60
N PRO A 51 -6.65 2.15 5.40
CA PRO A 51 -5.46 2.86 4.92
C PRO A 51 -4.75 2.16 3.75
N TRP A 52 -4.25 2.96 2.82
CA TRP A 52 -3.41 2.52 1.70
C TRP A 52 -2.07 3.23 1.74
N TYR A 53 -1.01 2.51 1.37
CA TYR A 53 0.36 2.96 1.52
C TYR A 53 1.05 3.12 0.18
N HIS A 54 1.81 4.20 0.05
CA HIS A 54 2.79 4.38 -0.99
C HIS A 54 4.12 3.82 -0.51
N VAL A 55 4.67 2.86 -1.26
CA VAL A 55 5.90 2.17 -0.91
C VAL A 55 6.94 2.40 -1.99
N LEU A 56 8.08 2.98 -1.61
CA LEU A 56 9.25 3.06 -2.48
C LEU A 56 10.00 1.72 -2.45
N VAL A 57 10.12 1.06 -3.60
CA VAL A 57 10.72 -0.26 -3.72
C VAL A 57 12.25 -0.16 -3.63
N HIS A 58 12.86 -1.06 -2.85
CA HIS A 58 14.31 -1.07 -2.69
C HIS A 58 15.05 -1.30 -4.02
N ASN A 59 16.13 -0.53 -4.24
CA ASN A 59 16.94 -0.53 -5.48
C ASN A 59 16.12 -0.30 -6.76
N SER A 60 14.98 0.38 -6.66
CA SER A 60 14.14 0.69 -7.80
C SER A 60 13.61 2.13 -7.67
N PRO A 61 13.50 2.88 -8.78
CA PRO A 61 12.78 4.15 -8.78
C PRO A 61 11.26 3.96 -8.69
N GLN A 62 10.76 2.72 -8.73
CA GLN A 62 9.34 2.41 -8.73
C GLN A 62 8.72 2.58 -7.34
N GLN A 63 7.51 3.16 -7.34
CA GLN A 63 6.62 3.22 -6.20
C GLN A 63 5.44 2.27 -6.44
N THR A 64 4.94 1.66 -5.37
CA THR A 64 3.75 0.80 -5.41
C THR A 64 2.72 1.26 -4.42
N TYR A 65 1.44 1.05 -4.75
CA TYR A 65 0.30 1.42 -3.90
C TYR A 65 -0.37 0.16 -3.36
N VAL A 66 -0.35 -0.01 -2.04
CA VAL A 66 -0.72 -1.28 -1.38
C VAL A 66 -1.65 -1.07 -0.20
N ALA A 67 -2.61 -1.97 -0.03
CA ALA A 67 -3.52 -1.94 1.11
C ALA A 67 -2.82 -2.41 2.40
N GLN A 68 -3.33 -1.97 3.54
CA GLN A 68 -2.93 -2.43 4.87
C GLN A 68 -3.26 -3.92 5.11
N ARG A 69 -2.36 -4.86 4.73
CA ARG A 69 -2.49 -6.32 4.98
C ARG A 69 -1.16 -7.07 5.00
#